data_AF-A0A372UMF9-F1
#
_entry.id   AF-A0A372UMF9-F1
#
_cell.length_a   1.000
_cell.length_b   1.000
_cell.length_c   1.000
_cell.angle_alpha   90.00
_cell.angle_beta   90.00
_cell.angle_gamma   90.00
#
_symmetry.space_group_name_H-M   'P 1'
#
loop_
_entity.id
_entity.type
_entity.pdbx_description
1 polymer ?
#
loop_
_entity_poly.entity_id
_entity_poly.type
_entity_poly.pdbx_seq_one_letter_code
_entity_poly.pdbx_strand_id
1 'polypeptide(L)'
;MKFLKRYHLKNFNFILVTFVTALSIIGIMAVGSAQKSMQGKQIFGVILGLLVMLLFSVIDYKWILRFYWILYAVNLILLLLVHFFGAEANNAVRWLDFGFIRFQPSDPTKILMILFFAQFLTKHRKKLNHPVMIMEAIALILPSLYLIYKQPNLSTTICLAALFCVLLYLGGLSYKFIATVLAVVIPVCLIFLSLVVHSNVPFLKDYQRQRILAWLEPQKYASSTAYQQMNSIMAIGSGQLKGKGYDNNTTTSVKNGNFISEPQTDFIFAIIGEELGFIGCCIVIILLLLIIVQCIIIGLRAQDLAGQIICGGVAALIGIQSFINISVATGIFPNTGISLPFVSYGLSSIVSLFSGIGVVLNVGLQPKKYQ
;
A
#
# COMPACT_ATOMS: atom_id res chain seq x y z
N MET A 1 -23.30 -22.98 -1.44
CA MET A 1 -22.67 -21.95 -0.60
C MET A 1 -23.47 -20.67 -0.76
N LYS A 2 -24.02 -20.10 0.31
CA LYS A 2 -24.90 -18.92 0.23
C LYS A 2 -24.07 -17.63 0.08
N PHE A 3 -24.58 -16.66 -0.68
CA PHE A 3 -23.97 -15.34 -0.89
C PHE A 3 -23.86 -14.56 0.44
N LEU A 4 -24.91 -14.60 1.26
CA LEU A 4 -24.93 -14.11 2.64
C LEU A 4 -25.09 -15.29 3.60
N LYS A 5 -24.22 -15.38 4.62
CA LYS A 5 -24.43 -16.27 5.77
C LYS A 5 -25.06 -15.48 6.90
N ARG A 6 -25.85 -16.16 7.74
CA ARG A 6 -26.29 -15.59 9.03
C ARG A 6 -25.08 -15.62 9.96
N TYR A 7 -24.43 -14.46 10.13
CA TYR A 7 -23.30 -14.30 11.04
C TYR A 7 -23.79 -13.90 12.43
N HIS A 8 -23.19 -14.46 13.47
CA HIS A 8 -23.38 -13.93 14.83
C HIS A 8 -22.52 -12.68 14.99
N LEU A 9 -23.14 -11.52 15.18
CA LEU A 9 -22.46 -10.23 15.38
C LEU A 9 -21.46 -10.24 16.54
N LYS A 10 -21.59 -11.18 17.49
CA LYS A 10 -20.64 -11.40 18.59
C LYS A 10 -19.22 -11.73 18.13
N ASN A 11 -19.05 -12.27 16.91
CA ASN A 11 -17.73 -12.60 16.35
C ASN A 11 -17.15 -11.48 15.49
N PHE A 12 -17.87 -10.36 15.34
CA PHE A 12 -17.40 -9.23 14.54
C PHE A 12 -16.25 -8.52 15.28
N ASN A 13 -15.09 -8.39 14.63
CA ASN A 13 -13.93 -7.76 15.25
C ASN A 13 -14.05 -6.23 15.22
N PHE A 14 -14.80 -5.69 16.18
CA PHE A 14 -14.94 -4.25 16.36
C PHE A 14 -13.61 -3.54 16.67
N ILE A 15 -12.64 -4.25 17.27
CA ILE A 15 -11.32 -3.69 17.59
C ILE A 15 -10.59 -3.26 16.31
N LEU A 16 -10.58 -4.11 15.27
CA LEU A 16 -9.97 -3.78 13.99
C LEU A 16 -10.66 -2.56 13.33
N VAL A 17 -11.99 -2.51 13.37
CA VAL A 17 -12.76 -1.37 12.84
C VAL A 17 -12.42 -0.08 13.58
N THR A 18 -12.33 -0.12 14.91
CA THR A 18 -11.95 1.04 15.72
C THR A 18 -10.56 1.54 15.37
N PHE A 19 -9.56 0.67 15.24
CA PHE A 19 -8.20 1.10 14.89
C PHE A 19 -8.11 1.72 13.51
N VAL A 20 -8.73 1.10 12.50
CA VAL A 20 -8.73 1.63 11.12
C VAL A 20 -9.48 2.98 11.06
N THR A 21 -10.60 3.10 11.77
CA THR A 21 -11.37 4.35 11.82
C THR A 21 -10.60 5.45 12.54
N ALA A 22 -10.00 5.17 13.70
CA ALA A 22 -9.17 6.11 14.44
C ALA A 22 -7.99 6.62 13.60
N LEU A 23 -7.29 5.71 12.90
CA LEU A 23 -6.20 6.09 12.00
C LEU A 23 -6.69 6.95 10.82
N SER A 24 -7.87 6.63 10.27
CA SER A 24 -8.47 7.40 9.16
C SER A 24 -8.91 8.80 9.60
N ILE A 25 -9.34 8.98 10.84
CA ILE A 25 -9.66 10.30 11.41
C ILE A 25 -8.39 11.16 11.50
N ILE A 26 -7.27 10.58 11.96
CA ILE A 26 -5.97 11.27 11.94
C ILE A 26 -5.60 11.64 10.50
N GLY A 27 -5.82 10.74 9.55
CA GLY A 27 -5.65 11.01 8.12
C GLY A 27 -6.48 12.18 7.60
N ILE A 28 -7.77 12.24 7.93
CA ILE A 28 -8.65 13.36 7.56
C ILE A 28 -8.14 14.68 8.11
N MET A 29 -7.71 14.70 9.38
CA MET A 29 -7.17 15.89 10.02
C MET A 29 -5.87 16.35 9.35
N ALA A 30 -4.95 15.42 9.11
CA ALA A 30 -3.67 15.70 8.48
C ALA A 30 -3.84 16.17 7.02
N VAL A 31 -4.70 15.52 6.24
CA VAL A 31 -4.99 15.92 4.85
C VAL A 31 -5.65 17.29 4.80
N GLY A 32 -6.60 17.57 5.71
CA GLY A 32 -7.24 18.88 5.77
C GLY A 32 -6.27 20.00 6.11
N SER A 33 -5.32 19.72 6.98
CA SER A 33 -4.31 20.70 7.32
C SER A 33 -3.16 20.78 6.30
N ALA A 34 -2.91 19.73 5.50
CA ALA A 34 -1.97 19.79 4.37
C ALA A 34 -2.58 20.57 3.18
N GLN A 35 -3.86 20.32 2.88
CA GLN A 35 -4.59 20.99 1.81
C GLN A 35 -6.10 20.98 2.09
N LYS A 36 -6.62 22.10 2.59
CA LYS A 36 -8.03 22.24 3.03
C LYS A 36 -9.06 21.84 1.96
N SER A 37 -8.79 22.12 0.68
CA SER A 37 -9.67 21.76 -0.43
C SER A 37 -9.82 20.25 -0.65
N MET A 38 -8.90 19.42 -0.15
CA MET A 38 -8.94 17.97 -0.29
C MET A 38 -9.59 17.27 0.91
N GLN A 39 -9.81 17.98 2.03
CA GLN A 39 -10.40 17.40 3.24
C GLN A 39 -11.78 16.80 2.98
N GLY A 40 -12.65 17.51 2.26
CA GLY A 40 -14.00 17.03 1.95
C GLY A 40 -13.98 15.74 1.11
N LYS A 41 -13.04 15.65 0.14
CA LYS A 41 -12.84 14.45 -0.68
C LYS A 41 -12.30 13.28 0.15
N GLN A 42 -11.42 13.56 1.11
CA GLN A 42 -10.91 12.55 2.05
C GLN A 42 -12.01 12.01 2.97
N ILE A 43 -12.84 12.89 3.54
CA ILE A 43 -14.01 12.50 4.35
C ILE A 43 -14.94 11.61 3.54
N PHE A 44 -15.29 12.03 2.32
CA PHE A 44 -16.09 11.22 1.41
C PHE A 44 -15.46 9.84 1.16
N GLY A 45 -14.15 9.79 0.92
CA GLY A 45 -13.43 8.54 0.71
C GLY A 45 -13.40 7.61 1.91
N VAL A 46 -13.26 8.14 3.13
CA VAL A 46 -13.32 7.34 4.36
C VAL A 46 -14.74 6.82 4.59
N ILE A 47 -15.78 7.64 4.38
CA ILE A 47 -17.18 7.20 4.49
C ILE A 47 -17.48 6.09 3.48
N LEU A 48 -17.12 6.30 2.20
CA LEU A 48 -17.29 5.32 1.14
C LEU A 48 -16.50 4.03 1.46
N GLY A 49 -15.27 4.18 1.94
CA GLY A 49 -14.43 3.08 2.39
C GLY A 49 -15.07 2.26 3.51
N LEU A 50 -15.60 2.91 4.55
CA LEU A 50 -16.31 2.24 5.64
C LEU A 50 -17.54 1.47 5.14
N LEU A 51 -18.33 2.05 4.22
CA LEU A 51 -19.46 1.35 3.60
C LEU A 51 -19.01 0.12 2.82
N VAL A 52 -17.94 0.25 2.02
CA VAL A 52 -17.34 -0.87 1.27
C VAL A 52 -16.80 -1.93 2.23
N MET A 53 -16.12 -1.56 3.30
CA MET A 53 -15.63 -2.47 4.33
C MET A 53 -16.79 -3.27 4.95
N LEU A 54 -17.89 -2.60 5.33
CA LEU A 54 -19.07 -3.27 5.88
C LEU A 54 -19.70 -4.22 4.85
N LEU A 55 -19.82 -3.81 3.59
CA LEU A 55 -20.34 -4.64 2.50
C LEU A 55 -19.49 -5.91 2.31
N PHE A 56 -18.16 -5.78 2.21
CA PHE A 56 -17.28 -6.94 2.06
C PHE A 56 -17.20 -7.80 3.33
N SER A 57 -17.46 -7.23 4.51
CA SER A 57 -17.49 -7.98 5.77
C SER A 57 -18.62 -8.99 5.87
N VAL A 58 -19.71 -8.81 5.10
CA VAL A 58 -20.88 -9.71 5.12
C VAL A 58 -20.96 -10.64 3.90
N ILE A 59 -20.15 -10.42 2.86
CA ILE A 59 -20.08 -11.30 1.69
C ILE A 59 -19.11 -12.44 2.00
N ASP A 60 -19.56 -13.69 1.88
CA ASP A 60 -18.70 -14.87 2.14
C ASP A 60 -17.45 -14.84 1.27
N TYR A 61 -16.26 -14.69 1.88
CA TYR A 61 -14.99 -14.63 1.15
C TYR A 61 -14.78 -15.88 0.29
N LYS A 62 -15.27 -17.05 0.72
CA LYS A 62 -15.19 -18.29 -0.07
C LYS A 62 -16.05 -18.23 -1.33
N TRP A 63 -17.16 -17.49 -1.31
CA TRP A 63 -17.95 -17.22 -2.51
C TRP A 63 -17.20 -16.30 -3.47
N ILE A 64 -16.55 -15.24 -2.96
CA ILE A 64 -15.69 -14.35 -3.77
C ILE A 64 -14.58 -15.14 -4.45
N LEU A 65 -13.87 -16.00 -3.70
CA LEU A 65 -12.75 -16.80 -4.20
C LEU A 65 -13.14 -17.83 -5.27
N ARG A 66 -14.41 -18.21 -5.39
CA ARG A 66 -14.88 -19.07 -6.48
C ARG A 66 -14.61 -18.43 -7.84
N PHE A 67 -14.69 -17.11 -7.90
CA PHE A 67 -14.51 -16.32 -9.11
C PHE A 67 -13.09 -15.78 -9.25
N TYR A 68 -12.08 -16.39 -8.60
CA TYR A 68 -10.71 -15.87 -8.61
C TYR A 68 -10.14 -15.63 -10.03
N TRP A 69 -10.44 -16.47 -11.02
CA TRP A 69 -10.06 -16.20 -12.41
C TRP A 69 -10.75 -14.97 -13.01
N ILE A 70 -12.01 -14.71 -12.65
CA ILE A 70 -12.72 -13.50 -13.05
C ILE A 70 -12.08 -12.29 -12.36
N LEU A 71 -11.73 -12.38 -11.08
CA LEU A 71 -11.01 -11.31 -10.36
C LEU A 71 -9.67 -10.98 -11.03
N TYR A 72 -8.94 -12.00 -11.48
CA TYR A 72 -7.69 -11.83 -12.23
C TYR A 72 -7.92 -11.17 -13.59
N ALA A 73 -8.92 -11.62 -14.35
CA ALA A 73 -9.27 -11.00 -15.63
C ALA A 73 -9.71 -9.54 -15.47
N VAL A 74 -10.57 -9.25 -14.49
CA VAL A 74 -10.98 -7.88 -14.14
C VAL A 74 -9.78 -7.03 -13.77
N ASN A 75 -8.85 -7.54 -12.98
CA ASN A 75 -7.61 -6.84 -12.66
C ASN A 75 -6.81 -6.45 -13.91
N LEU A 76 -6.59 -7.39 -14.84
CA LEU A 76 -5.88 -7.10 -16.08
C LEU A 76 -6.62 -6.10 -16.96
N ILE A 77 -7.95 -6.24 -17.09
CA ILE A 77 -8.78 -5.30 -17.84
C ILE A 77 -8.69 -3.90 -17.23
N LEU A 78 -8.79 -3.76 -15.91
CA LEU A 78 -8.68 -2.47 -15.23
C LEU A 78 -7.31 -1.81 -15.47
N LEU A 79 -6.21 -2.59 -15.43
CA LEU A 79 -4.87 -2.08 -15.72
C LEU A 79 -4.69 -1.71 -17.20
N LEU A 80 -5.29 -2.47 -18.12
CA LEU A 80 -5.28 -2.18 -19.57
C LEU A 80 -6.11 -0.94 -19.90
N LEU A 81 -7.24 -0.72 -19.22
CA LEU A 81 -8.07 0.46 -19.44
C LEU A 81 -7.30 1.76 -19.19
N VAL A 82 -6.38 1.79 -18.22
CA VAL A 82 -5.49 2.95 -18.02
C VAL A 82 -4.63 3.22 -19.24
N HIS A 83 -4.18 2.18 -19.93
CA HIS A 83 -3.32 2.34 -21.10
C HIS A 83 -4.05 3.01 -22.27
N PHE A 84 -5.36 2.75 -22.42
CA PHE A 84 -6.16 3.29 -23.52
C PHE A 84 -6.92 4.57 -23.18
N PHE A 85 -7.36 4.73 -21.93
CA PHE A 85 -8.27 5.80 -21.49
C PHE A 85 -7.73 6.60 -20.31
N GLY A 86 -6.49 6.35 -19.89
CA GLY A 86 -5.91 7.07 -18.76
C GLY A 86 -5.62 8.52 -19.09
N ALA A 87 -5.85 9.39 -18.11
CA ALA A 87 -5.46 10.79 -18.19
C ALA A 87 -3.95 10.95 -17.94
N GLU A 88 -3.30 11.77 -18.76
CA GLU A 88 -1.91 12.18 -18.55
C GLU A 88 -1.82 13.16 -17.38
N ALA A 89 -1.01 12.83 -16.37
CA ALA A 89 -0.63 13.75 -15.31
C ALA A 89 0.86 13.57 -14.99
N ASN A 90 1.64 14.66 -14.96
CA ASN A 90 3.07 14.66 -14.64
C ASN A 90 3.89 13.64 -15.47
N ASN A 91 3.66 13.57 -16.79
CA ASN A 91 4.30 12.60 -17.71
C ASN A 91 4.00 11.12 -17.40
N ALA A 92 2.92 10.83 -16.67
CA ALA A 92 2.48 9.48 -16.35
C ALA A 92 0.97 9.31 -16.56
N VAL A 93 0.60 8.24 -17.26
CA VAL A 93 -0.80 7.81 -17.42
C VAL A 93 -1.09 6.75 -16.37
N ARG A 94 -1.69 7.17 -15.25
CA ARG A 94 -1.93 6.30 -14.07
C ARG A 94 -3.39 6.29 -13.60
N TRP A 95 -4.16 7.28 -14.01
CA TRP A 95 -5.48 7.56 -13.46
C TRP A 95 -6.53 7.50 -14.55
N LEU A 96 -7.66 6.85 -14.27
CA LEU A 96 -8.89 7.05 -15.01
C LEU A 96 -9.60 8.24 -14.37
N ASP A 97 -9.73 9.33 -15.11
CA ASP A 97 -10.40 10.54 -14.65
C ASP A 97 -11.85 10.54 -15.14
N PHE A 98 -12.78 10.34 -14.20
CA PHE A 98 -14.23 10.39 -14.45
C PHE A 98 -14.80 11.80 -14.18
N GLY A 99 -13.95 12.83 -14.12
CA GLY A 99 -14.30 14.23 -13.84
C GLY A 99 -14.47 14.52 -12.35
N PHE A 100 -15.29 13.73 -11.66
CA PHE A 100 -15.54 13.88 -10.22
C PHE A 100 -14.62 13.01 -9.36
N ILE A 101 -14.16 11.89 -9.91
CA ILE A 101 -13.35 10.89 -9.23
C ILE A 101 -12.16 10.52 -10.12
N ARG A 102 -10.96 10.59 -9.53
CA ARG A 102 -9.77 9.97 -10.10
C ARG A 102 -9.61 8.57 -9.51
N PHE A 103 -9.68 7.57 -10.37
CA PHE A 103 -9.53 6.17 -9.99
C PHE A 103 -8.19 5.65 -10.49
N GLN A 104 -7.38 5.10 -9.58
CA GLN A 104 -6.11 4.47 -9.93
C GLN A 104 -6.26 2.94 -9.89
N PRO A 105 -6.31 2.25 -11.03
CA PRO A 105 -6.49 0.79 -11.09
C PRO A 105 -5.43 -0.03 -10.35
N SER A 106 -4.21 0.48 -10.19
CA SER A 106 -3.17 -0.23 -9.44
C SER A 106 -3.46 -0.35 -7.94
N ASP A 107 -4.40 0.43 -7.40
CA ASP A 107 -4.83 0.31 -6.00
C ASP A 107 -5.63 -0.96 -5.73
N PRO A 108 -6.76 -1.21 -6.40
CA PRO A 108 -7.51 -2.44 -6.24
C PRO A 108 -6.73 -3.67 -6.72
N THR A 109 -5.78 -3.55 -7.66
CA THR A 109 -4.89 -4.65 -8.06
C THR A 109 -4.25 -5.33 -6.87
N LYS A 110 -3.79 -4.59 -5.86
CA LYS A 110 -3.13 -5.15 -4.67
C LYS A 110 -4.07 -6.09 -3.90
N ILE A 111 -5.33 -5.72 -3.76
CA ILE A 111 -6.36 -6.54 -3.10
C ILE A 111 -6.80 -7.71 -3.99
N LEU A 112 -7.05 -7.45 -5.28
CA LEU A 112 -7.45 -8.48 -6.24
C LEU A 112 -6.39 -9.59 -6.36
N MET A 113 -5.10 -9.23 -6.36
CA MET A 113 -4.01 -10.21 -6.39
C MET A 113 -3.89 -10.99 -5.07
N ILE A 114 -4.17 -10.38 -3.91
CA ILE A 114 -4.26 -11.13 -2.64
C ILE A 114 -5.37 -12.18 -2.73
N LEU A 115 -6.57 -11.82 -3.21
CA LEU A 115 -7.68 -12.76 -3.35
C LEU A 115 -7.37 -13.86 -4.37
N PHE A 116 -6.82 -13.48 -5.53
CA PHE A 116 -6.43 -14.43 -6.57
C PHE A 116 -5.42 -15.45 -6.04
N PHE A 117 -4.32 -15.00 -5.46
CA PHE A 117 -3.27 -15.88 -4.97
C PHE A 117 -3.70 -16.66 -3.74
N ALA A 118 -4.55 -16.12 -2.86
CA ALA A 118 -5.13 -16.90 -1.76
C ALA A 118 -5.83 -18.18 -2.26
N GLN A 119 -6.64 -18.07 -3.33
CA GLN A 119 -7.28 -19.24 -3.92
C GLN A 119 -6.31 -20.11 -4.73
N PHE A 120 -5.46 -19.50 -5.57
CA PHE A 120 -4.52 -20.21 -6.43
C PHE A 120 -3.54 -21.06 -5.60
N LEU A 121 -2.91 -20.47 -4.57
CA LEU A 121 -1.97 -21.17 -3.70
C LEU A 121 -2.66 -22.25 -2.87
N THR A 122 -3.89 -22.01 -2.42
CA THR A 122 -4.68 -23.02 -1.70
C THR A 122 -4.97 -24.24 -2.57
N LYS A 123 -5.33 -24.05 -3.86
CA LYS A 123 -5.55 -25.15 -4.80
C LYS A 123 -4.28 -25.93 -5.13
N HIS A 124 -3.12 -25.25 -5.17
CA HIS A 124 -1.84 -25.84 -5.55
C HIS A 124 -0.95 -26.19 -4.36
N ARG A 125 -1.48 -26.17 -3.13
CA ARG A 125 -0.72 -26.35 -1.88
C ARG A 125 0.25 -27.54 -1.90
N LYS A 126 -0.21 -28.69 -2.43
CA LYS A 126 0.59 -29.93 -2.47
C LYS A 126 1.82 -29.83 -3.39
N LYS A 127 1.82 -28.89 -4.34
CA LYS A 127 2.87 -28.73 -5.37
C LYS A 127 3.69 -27.43 -5.18
N LEU A 128 3.55 -26.73 -4.06
CA LEU A 128 4.17 -25.41 -3.87
C LEU A 128 5.70 -25.39 -4.04
N ASN A 129 6.39 -26.45 -3.63
CA ASN A 129 7.84 -26.54 -3.77
C ASN A 129 8.30 -27.08 -5.14
N HIS A 130 7.36 -27.41 -6.05
CA HIS A 130 7.73 -27.81 -7.40
C HIS A 130 8.06 -26.58 -8.26
N PRO A 131 9.17 -26.60 -9.02
CA PRO A 131 9.59 -25.47 -9.84
C PRO A 131 8.54 -25.06 -10.88
N VAL A 132 7.78 -26.00 -11.42
CA VAL A 132 6.69 -25.74 -12.38
C VAL A 132 5.61 -24.84 -11.77
N MET A 133 5.19 -25.11 -10.53
CA MET A 133 4.16 -24.33 -9.85
C MET A 133 4.66 -22.90 -9.55
N ILE A 134 5.94 -22.78 -9.18
CA ILE A 134 6.59 -21.47 -8.96
C ILE A 134 6.64 -20.68 -10.28
N MET A 135 7.00 -21.32 -11.40
CA MET A 135 6.98 -20.69 -12.72
C MET A 135 5.57 -20.25 -13.12
N GLU A 136 4.54 -21.08 -12.87
CA GLU A 136 3.14 -20.71 -13.10
C GLU A 136 2.72 -19.49 -12.26
N ALA A 137 3.08 -19.47 -10.97
CA ALA A 137 2.78 -18.34 -10.09
C ALA A 137 3.47 -17.05 -10.57
N ILE A 138 4.73 -17.14 -10.99
CA ILE A 138 5.49 -16.02 -11.57
C ILE A 138 4.83 -15.55 -12.87
N ALA A 139 4.48 -16.48 -13.77
CA ALA A 139 3.81 -16.17 -15.03
C ALA A 139 2.46 -15.45 -14.81
N LEU A 140 1.75 -15.73 -13.71
CA LEU A 140 0.48 -15.09 -13.37
C LEU A 140 0.64 -13.70 -12.73
N ILE A 141 1.72 -13.42 -11.99
CA ILE A 141 1.93 -12.06 -11.45
C ILE A 141 2.56 -11.11 -12.47
N LEU A 142 3.36 -11.64 -13.40
CA LEU A 142 4.13 -10.87 -14.38
C LEU A 142 3.29 -9.88 -15.20
N PRO A 143 2.12 -10.23 -15.76
CA PRO A 143 1.30 -9.27 -16.50
C PRO A 143 0.88 -8.06 -15.67
N SER A 144 0.52 -8.25 -14.41
CA SER A 144 0.15 -7.15 -13.51
C SER A 144 1.34 -6.24 -13.22
N LEU A 145 2.51 -6.83 -12.93
CA LEU A 145 3.74 -6.08 -12.70
C LEU A 145 4.15 -5.28 -13.94
N TYR A 146 4.09 -5.91 -15.11
CA TYR A 146 4.46 -5.28 -16.38
C TYR A 146 3.55 -4.10 -16.73
N LEU A 147 2.24 -4.27 -16.59
CA LEU A 147 1.28 -3.20 -16.88
C LEU A 147 1.46 -1.99 -15.93
N ILE A 148 1.67 -2.23 -14.63
CA ILE A 148 1.92 -1.14 -13.66
C ILE A 148 3.26 -0.46 -13.93
N TYR A 149 4.29 -1.23 -14.30
CA TYR A 149 5.59 -0.67 -14.70
C TYR A 149 5.45 0.23 -15.94
N LYS A 150 4.64 -0.17 -16.92
CA LYS A 150 4.31 0.63 -18.10
C LYS A 150 3.52 1.92 -17.80
N GLN A 151 2.88 2.02 -16.63
CA GLN A 151 2.22 3.24 -16.10
C GLN A 151 3.22 4.17 -15.36
N PRO A 152 4.48 4.21 -15.79
CA PRO A 152 5.67 4.59 -15.02
C PRO A 152 5.61 4.48 -13.49
N ASN A 153 4.95 3.48 -12.90
CA ASN A 153 4.74 3.40 -11.44
C ASN A 153 5.63 2.31 -10.80
N LEU A 154 6.92 2.60 -10.71
CA LEU A 154 7.92 1.67 -10.19
C LEU A 154 7.65 1.29 -8.72
N SER A 155 7.29 2.26 -7.88
CA SER A 155 7.08 2.02 -6.45
C SER A 155 5.93 1.05 -6.19
N THR A 156 4.81 1.20 -6.92
CA THR A 156 3.69 0.25 -6.82
C THR A 156 4.05 -1.12 -7.38
N THR A 157 4.87 -1.17 -8.43
CA THR A 157 5.39 -2.44 -8.98
C THR A 157 6.23 -3.18 -7.94
N ILE A 158 7.16 -2.49 -7.26
CA ILE A 158 8.00 -3.06 -6.19
C ILE A 158 7.13 -3.52 -5.01
N CYS A 159 6.16 -2.69 -4.60
CA CYS A 159 5.23 -3.06 -3.53
C CYS A 159 4.44 -4.33 -3.87
N LEU A 160 3.92 -4.44 -5.09
CA LEU A 160 3.18 -5.63 -5.54
C LEU A 160 4.08 -6.86 -5.65
N ALA A 161 5.33 -6.71 -6.10
CA ALA A 161 6.30 -7.80 -6.16
C ALA A 161 6.68 -8.30 -4.75
N ALA A 162 6.95 -7.38 -3.81
CA ALA A 162 7.22 -7.72 -2.42
C ALA A 162 6.01 -8.42 -1.77
N LEU A 163 4.80 -7.92 -2.02
CA LEU A 163 3.55 -8.56 -1.58
C LEU A 163 3.42 -9.98 -2.14
N PHE A 164 3.71 -10.19 -3.42
CA PHE A 164 3.68 -11.52 -4.05
C PHE A 164 4.65 -12.50 -3.36
N CYS A 165 5.88 -12.08 -3.04
CA CYS A 165 6.82 -12.90 -2.28
C CYS A 165 6.26 -13.31 -0.90
N VAL A 166 5.60 -12.39 -0.20
CA VAL A 166 4.95 -12.70 1.08
C VAL A 166 3.77 -13.67 0.89
N LEU A 167 2.96 -13.51 -0.16
CA LEU A 167 1.86 -14.44 -0.46
C LEU A 167 2.37 -15.85 -0.73
N LEU A 168 3.45 -16.01 -1.50
CA LEU A 168 4.09 -17.31 -1.73
C LEU A 168 4.56 -17.95 -0.42
N TYR A 169 5.19 -17.16 0.47
CA TYR A 169 5.60 -17.63 1.79
C TYR A 169 4.41 -18.12 2.61
N LEU A 170 3.35 -17.31 2.69
CA LEU A 170 2.12 -17.65 3.41
C LEU A 170 1.42 -18.88 2.82
N GLY A 171 1.58 -19.13 1.51
CA GLY A 171 1.13 -20.36 0.87
C GLY A 171 1.78 -21.63 1.43
N GLY A 172 2.99 -21.52 1.99
CA GLY A 172 3.79 -22.63 2.50
C GLY A 172 5.02 -22.93 1.65
N LEU A 173 5.46 -21.98 0.81
CA LEU A 173 6.72 -22.10 0.08
C LEU A 173 7.90 -22.12 1.07
N SER A 174 8.88 -23.00 0.84
CA SER A 174 10.03 -23.11 1.73
C SER A 174 10.80 -21.79 1.87
N TYR A 175 11.27 -21.49 3.09
CA TYR A 175 12.10 -20.32 3.38
C TYR A 175 13.37 -20.24 2.52
N LYS A 176 13.84 -21.40 2.02
CA LYS A 176 14.99 -21.51 1.13
C LYS A 176 14.80 -20.71 -0.15
N PHE A 177 13.59 -20.72 -0.74
CA PHE A 177 13.32 -19.94 -1.94
C PHE A 177 13.37 -18.43 -1.66
N ILE A 178 12.83 -17.99 -0.53
CA ILE A 178 12.88 -16.58 -0.12
C ILE A 178 14.33 -16.16 0.12
N ALA A 179 15.12 -17.01 0.79
CA ALA A 179 16.54 -16.79 0.97
C ALA A 179 17.27 -16.70 -0.39
N THR A 180 16.96 -17.57 -1.36
CA THR A 180 17.51 -17.49 -2.72
C THR A 180 17.13 -16.20 -3.43
N VAL A 181 15.86 -15.78 -3.37
CA VAL A 181 15.40 -14.52 -3.97
C VAL A 181 16.11 -13.33 -3.33
N LEU A 182 16.20 -13.27 -2.00
CA LEU A 182 16.94 -12.20 -1.31
C LEU A 182 18.44 -12.23 -1.64
N ALA A 183 19.05 -13.42 -1.71
CA ALA A 183 20.45 -13.60 -2.07
C ALA A 183 20.75 -13.19 -3.52
N VAL A 184 19.77 -13.15 -4.42
CA VAL A 184 19.92 -12.63 -5.78
C VAL A 184 19.59 -11.13 -5.83
N VAL A 185 18.47 -10.72 -5.23
CA VAL A 185 17.98 -9.34 -5.28
C VAL A 185 18.93 -8.38 -4.59
N ILE A 186 19.48 -8.71 -3.42
CA ILE A 186 20.37 -7.81 -2.68
C ILE A 186 21.64 -7.50 -3.49
N PRO A 187 22.41 -8.49 -4.00
CA PRO A 187 23.57 -8.21 -4.85
C PRO A 187 23.20 -7.48 -6.14
N VAL A 188 22.09 -7.86 -6.80
CA VAL A 188 21.63 -7.17 -8.01
C VAL A 188 21.32 -5.71 -7.72
N CYS A 189 20.66 -5.40 -6.59
CA CYS A 189 20.41 -4.02 -6.16
C CYS A 189 21.70 -3.26 -5.85
N LEU A 190 22.69 -3.90 -5.22
CA LEU A 190 23.98 -3.28 -4.92
C LEU A 190 24.80 -3.00 -6.19
N ILE A 191 24.86 -3.96 -7.10
CA ILE A 191 25.51 -3.81 -8.42
C ILE A 191 24.79 -2.72 -9.21
N PHE A 192 23.46 -2.73 -9.21
CA PHE A 192 22.65 -1.71 -9.87
C PHE A 192 22.91 -0.31 -9.30
N LEU A 193 22.93 -0.14 -7.97
CA LEU A 193 23.27 1.14 -7.34
C LEU A 193 24.67 1.61 -7.72
N SER A 194 25.65 0.70 -7.73
CA SER A 194 27.02 1.00 -8.15
C SER A 194 27.07 1.48 -9.61
N LEU A 195 26.38 0.79 -10.52
CA LEU A 195 26.29 1.15 -11.94
C LEU A 195 25.60 2.50 -12.16
N VAL A 196 24.56 2.81 -11.39
CA VAL A 196 23.83 4.09 -11.48
C VAL A 196 24.71 5.29 -11.12
N VAL A 197 25.61 5.09 -10.14
CA VAL A 197 26.55 6.11 -9.66
C VAL A 197 27.69 6.31 -10.67
N HIS A 198 28.27 5.24 -11.22
CA HIS A 198 29.50 5.31 -12.00
C HIS A 198 29.29 5.38 -13.53
N SER A 199 28.14 4.94 -14.03
CA SER A 199 27.89 4.76 -15.46
C SER A 199 26.52 5.27 -15.88
N ASN A 200 26.37 5.62 -17.16
CA ASN A 200 25.06 5.90 -17.73
C ASN A 200 24.36 4.54 -17.99
N VAL A 201 23.33 4.22 -17.20
CA VAL A 201 22.63 2.94 -17.30
C VAL A 201 21.56 3.04 -18.39
N PRO A 202 21.66 2.33 -19.53
CA PRO A 202 20.81 2.54 -20.70
C PRO A 202 19.33 2.18 -20.47
N PHE A 203 19.02 1.42 -19.42
CA PHE A 203 17.66 0.97 -19.11
C PHE A 203 16.93 1.86 -18.09
N LEU A 204 17.59 2.89 -17.54
CA LEU A 204 16.99 3.84 -16.61
C LEU A 204 16.61 5.12 -17.35
N LYS A 205 15.38 5.60 -17.11
CA LYS A 205 15.01 6.96 -17.53
C LYS A 205 15.75 7.98 -16.68
N ASP A 206 16.10 9.13 -17.24
CA ASP A 206 16.90 10.17 -16.56
C ASP A 206 16.31 10.58 -15.21
N TYR A 207 14.98 10.73 -15.11
CA TYR A 207 14.31 11.08 -13.85
C TYR A 207 14.47 10.00 -12.76
N GLN A 208 14.54 8.72 -13.14
CA GLN A 208 14.69 7.61 -12.18
C GLN A 208 16.10 7.60 -11.61
N ARG A 209 17.10 7.83 -12.47
CA ARG A 209 18.50 7.99 -12.07
C ARG A 209 18.69 9.21 -11.17
N GLN A 210 18.12 10.36 -11.54
CA GLN A 210 18.21 11.57 -10.72
C GLN A 210 17.63 11.39 -9.32
N ARG A 211 16.54 10.61 -9.13
CA ARG A 211 16.01 10.30 -7.79
C ARG A 211 16.99 9.47 -6.95
N ILE A 212 17.72 8.54 -7.56
CA ILE A 212 18.72 7.73 -6.86
C ILE A 212 19.93 8.59 -6.48
N LEU A 213 20.44 9.39 -7.42
CA LEU A 213 21.57 10.31 -7.17
C LEU A 213 21.23 11.38 -6.13
N ALA A 214 20.01 11.91 -6.18
CA ALA A 214 19.50 12.86 -5.19
C ALA A 214 19.33 12.26 -3.79
N TRP A 215 19.09 10.96 -3.70
CA TRP A 215 19.06 10.25 -2.42
C TRP A 215 20.46 9.94 -1.89
N LEU A 216 21.41 9.57 -2.76
CA LEU A 216 22.80 9.28 -2.38
C LEU A 216 23.61 10.54 -2.06
N GLU A 217 23.38 11.64 -2.79
CA GLU A 217 24.09 12.91 -2.64
C GLU A 217 23.10 14.09 -2.47
N PRO A 218 22.28 14.14 -1.39
CA PRO A 218 21.19 15.10 -1.25
C PRO A 218 21.62 16.55 -1.37
N GLN A 219 22.82 16.89 -0.87
CA GLN A 219 23.36 18.23 -0.88
C GLN A 219 23.55 18.78 -2.31
N LYS A 220 23.96 17.92 -3.26
CA LYS A 220 24.16 18.35 -4.67
C LYS A 220 22.84 18.59 -5.40
N TYR A 221 21.76 17.94 -4.95
CA TYR A 221 20.43 18.00 -5.57
C TYR A 221 19.40 18.73 -4.70
N ALA A 222 19.86 19.48 -3.69
CA ALA A 222 19.02 20.13 -2.69
C ALA A 222 18.04 21.14 -3.32
N SER A 223 18.41 21.79 -4.41
CA SER A 223 17.57 22.74 -5.15
C SER A 223 16.72 22.10 -6.25
N SER A 224 16.80 20.79 -6.45
CA SER A 224 16.10 20.07 -7.52
C SER A 224 15.37 18.84 -6.98
N THR A 225 15.87 17.63 -7.25
CA THR A 225 15.18 16.37 -7.00
C THR A 225 15.22 15.90 -5.55
N ALA A 226 16.17 16.38 -4.73
CA ALA A 226 16.23 16.05 -3.29
C ALA A 226 15.37 16.98 -2.42
N TYR A 227 14.98 18.15 -2.95
CA TYR A 227 14.32 19.22 -2.21
C TYR A 227 13.12 18.75 -1.38
N GLN A 228 12.19 18.00 -1.98
CA GLN A 228 11.00 17.50 -1.29
C GLN A 228 11.34 16.60 -0.09
N GLN A 229 12.31 15.71 -0.28
CA GLN A 229 12.71 14.77 0.77
C GLN A 229 13.47 15.48 1.90
N MET A 230 14.35 16.43 1.57
CA MET A 230 15.05 17.25 2.56
C MET A 230 14.07 18.08 3.39
N ASN A 231 13.07 18.69 2.75
CA ASN A 231 12.03 19.44 3.43
C ASN A 231 11.14 18.54 4.30
N SER A 232 10.87 17.31 3.88
CA SER A 232 10.19 16.31 4.71
C SER A 232 10.97 16.02 6.00
N ILE A 233 12.28 15.78 5.91
CA ILE A 233 13.14 15.53 7.07
C ILE A 233 13.16 16.76 7.99
N MET A 234 13.28 17.96 7.42
CA MET A 234 13.26 19.22 8.18
C MET A 234 11.91 19.44 8.87
N ALA A 235 10.79 19.15 8.20
CA ALA A 235 9.44 19.25 8.76
C ALA A 235 9.31 18.37 10.02
N ILE A 236 9.67 17.09 9.89
CA ILE A 236 9.64 16.11 10.98
C ILE A 236 10.54 16.57 12.14
N GLY A 237 11.76 17.00 11.84
CA GLY A 237 12.71 17.48 12.86
C GLY A 237 12.21 18.73 13.59
N SER A 238 11.53 19.64 12.88
CA SER A 238 11.03 20.89 13.44
C SER A 238 9.82 20.71 14.36
N GLY A 239 9.12 19.59 14.28
CA GLY A 239 8.01 19.26 15.19
C GLY A 239 8.46 18.85 16.60
N GLN A 240 9.74 18.51 16.80
CA GLN A 240 10.28 18.10 18.10
C GLN A 240 9.40 17.02 18.77
N LEU A 241 9.22 17.06 20.10
CA LEU A 241 8.47 16.05 20.83
C LEU A 241 6.94 16.18 20.67
N LYS A 242 6.41 17.42 20.79
CA LYS A 242 4.96 17.70 20.90
C LYS A 242 4.31 18.24 19.62
N GLY A 243 5.11 18.58 18.62
CA GLY A 243 4.66 19.24 17.41
C GLY A 243 4.52 20.75 17.57
N LYS A 244 4.29 21.43 16.45
CA LYS A 244 4.04 22.88 16.42
C LYS A 244 2.57 23.26 16.64
N GLY A 245 1.67 22.28 16.79
CA GLY A 245 0.23 22.48 16.91
C GLY A 245 -0.51 22.21 15.60
N TYR A 246 -1.77 21.81 15.72
CA TYR A 246 -2.65 21.50 14.60
C TYR A 246 -3.06 22.77 13.85
N ASP A 247 -3.04 22.72 12.52
CA ASP A 247 -3.40 23.83 11.63
C ASP A 247 -2.56 25.08 11.86
N ASN A 248 -1.30 24.84 12.16
CA ASN A 248 -0.26 25.85 12.32
C ASN A 248 0.01 26.54 10.97
N ASN A 249 -0.18 27.88 10.94
CA ASN A 249 0.07 28.73 9.78
C ASN A 249 1.36 29.57 9.87
N THR A 250 2.37 29.15 10.63
CA THR A 250 3.64 29.88 10.70
C THR A 250 4.32 29.94 9.32
N THR A 251 5.00 31.04 9.04
CA THR A 251 5.80 31.24 7.81
C THR A 251 6.94 30.24 7.66
N THR A 252 7.33 29.58 8.75
CA THR A 252 8.30 28.48 8.82
C THR A 252 7.68 27.09 8.61
N SER A 253 6.37 27.02 8.34
CA SER A 253 5.72 25.74 8.07
C SER A 253 5.95 25.29 6.64
N VAL A 254 6.28 24.01 6.48
CA VAL A 254 6.56 23.39 5.18
C VAL A 254 5.31 23.39 4.29
N LYS A 255 4.12 23.56 4.88
CA LYS A 255 2.82 23.77 4.23
C LYS A 255 2.73 25.06 3.44
N ASN A 256 3.23 26.17 3.99
CA ASN A 256 2.91 27.51 3.50
C ASN A 256 3.85 28.01 2.41
N GLY A 257 5.08 27.50 2.34
CA GLY A 257 6.01 27.91 1.28
C GLY A 257 6.09 26.97 0.09
N ASN A 258 5.11 26.06 -0.11
CA ASN A 258 5.10 25.08 -1.20
C ASN A 258 6.41 24.26 -1.29
N PHE A 259 7.06 24.03 -0.14
CA PHE A 259 8.35 23.36 -0.02
C PHE A 259 8.26 21.85 -0.34
N ILE A 260 7.07 21.27 -0.34
CA ILE A 260 6.81 19.88 -0.75
C ILE A 260 5.65 19.90 -1.75
N SER A 261 5.83 19.28 -2.92
CA SER A 261 4.72 19.07 -3.85
C SER A 261 3.96 17.81 -3.45
N GLU A 262 2.63 17.87 -3.46
CA GLU A 262 1.73 16.78 -3.06
C GLU A 262 1.96 16.23 -1.62
N PRO A 263 2.09 17.09 -0.58
CA PRO A 263 2.28 16.63 0.80
C PRO A 263 1.10 15.80 1.30
N GLN A 264 -0.10 16.03 0.77
CA GLN A 264 -1.30 15.27 1.11
C GLN A 264 -1.22 13.79 0.70
N THR A 265 -0.41 13.41 -0.29
CA THR A 265 -0.30 12.02 -0.76
C THR A 265 0.99 11.35 -0.26
N ASP A 266 2.14 11.87 -0.66
CA ASP A 266 3.40 11.13 -0.62
C ASP A 266 4.19 11.44 0.68
N PHE A 267 3.97 12.63 1.25
CA PHE A 267 4.70 13.14 2.41
C PHE A 267 3.78 13.49 3.60
N ILE A 268 2.60 12.87 3.70
CA ILE A 268 1.65 13.19 4.79
C ILE A 268 2.25 12.89 6.18
N PHE A 269 3.17 11.94 6.26
CA PHE A 269 3.89 11.62 7.48
C PHE A 269 4.76 12.79 7.95
N ALA A 270 5.28 13.61 7.03
CA ALA A 270 6.02 14.82 7.36
C ALA A 270 5.14 15.89 8.01
N ILE A 271 3.90 16.03 7.51
CA ILE A 271 2.88 16.91 8.08
C ILE A 271 2.55 16.49 9.51
N ILE A 272 2.32 15.19 9.72
CA ILE A 272 2.09 14.62 11.05
C ILE A 272 3.27 14.90 11.98
N GLY A 273 4.49 14.67 11.50
CA GLY A 273 5.70 14.93 12.28
C GLY A 273 5.89 16.39 12.66
N GLU A 274 5.56 17.32 11.76
CA GLU A 274 5.64 18.75 12.04
C GLU A 274 4.57 19.20 13.06
N GLU A 275 3.32 18.78 12.89
CA GLU A 275 2.19 19.31 13.67
C GLU A 275 1.98 18.60 15.00
N LEU A 276 2.12 17.28 15.01
CA LEU A 276 1.86 16.43 16.17
C LEU A 276 3.17 15.94 16.84
N GLY A 277 4.32 16.24 16.22
CA GLY A 277 5.63 15.90 16.74
C GLY A 277 5.92 14.40 16.75
N PHE A 278 6.97 14.03 17.46
CA PHE A 278 7.36 12.65 17.68
C PHE A 278 6.23 11.79 18.27
N ILE A 279 5.44 12.34 19.19
CA ILE A 279 4.30 11.63 19.80
C ILE A 279 3.26 11.26 18.74
N GLY A 280 2.89 12.20 17.86
CA GLY A 280 1.95 11.93 16.78
C GLY A 280 2.44 10.86 15.81
N CYS A 281 3.71 10.92 15.41
CA CYS A 281 4.35 9.88 14.59
C CYS A 281 4.26 8.50 15.25
N CYS A 282 4.58 8.40 16.54
CA CYS A 282 4.48 7.15 17.30
C CYS A 282 3.05 6.62 17.35
N ILE A 283 2.05 7.48 17.58
CA ILE A 283 0.63 7.08 17.59
C ILE A 283 0.23 6.46 16.25
N VAL A 284 0.60 7.10 15.13
CA VAL A 284 0.30 6.61 13.78
C VAL A 284 0.97 5.25 13.52
N ILE A 285 2.26 5.12 13.86
CA ILE A 285 3.00 3.85 13.72
C ILE A 285 2.38 2.74 14.57
N ILE A 286 2.03 3.03 15.83
CA ILE A 286 1.41 2.07 16.73
C ILE A 286 0.04 1.63 16.21
N LEU A 287 -0.80 2.55 15.74
CA LEU A 287 -2.10 2.21 15.16
C LEU A 287 -1.95 1.32 13.91
N LEU A 288 -1.02 1.64 13.01
CA LEU A 288 -0.69 0.80 11.86
C LEU A 288 -0.24 -0.61 12.30
N LEU A 289 0.64 -0.69 13.30
CA LEU A 289 1.11 -1.95 13.85
C LEU A 289 -0.04 -2.76 14.47
N LEU A 290 -0.93 -2.12 15.23
CA LEU A 290 -2.11 -2.77 15.83
C LEU A 290 -3.06 -3.31 14.76
N ILE A 291 -3.29 -2.59 13.66
CA ILE A 291 -4.08 -3.05 12.51
C ILE A 291 -3.45 -4.30 11.89
N ILE A 292 -2.13 -4.27 11.64
CA ILE A 292 -1.37 -5.40 11.09
C ILE A 292 -1.48 -6.63 12.01
N VAL A 293 -1.24 -6.45 13.31
CA VAL A 293 -1.34 -7.51 14.31
C VAL A 293 -2.74 -8.10 14.37
N GLN A 294 -3.79 -7.28 14.34
CA GLN A 294 -5.17 -7.76 14.31
C GLN A 294 -5.47 -8.58 13.06
N CYS A 295 -5.00 -8.15 11.88
CA CYS A 295 -5.14 -8.93 10.65
C CYS A 295 -4.45 -10.29 10.79
N ILE A 296 -3.23 -10.34 11.33
CA ILE A 296 -2.49 -11.59 11.57
C ILE A 296 -3.24 -12.50 12.56
N ILE A 297 -3.73 -11.96 13.69
CA ILE A 297 -4.48 -12.73 14.69
C ILE A 297 -5.74 -13.35 14.07
N ILE A 298 -6.47 -12.60 13.25
CA ILE A 298 -7.64 -13.12 12.52
C ILE A 298 -7.21 -14.22 11.55
N GLY A 299 -6.11 -14.04 10.82
CA GLY A 299 -5.53 -15.04 9.93
C GLY A 299 -5.20 -16.34 10.65
N LEU A 300 -4.49 -16.27 11.79
CA LEU A 300 -4.12 -17.45 12.59
C LEU A 300 -5.34 -18.25 13.08
N ARG A 301 -6.48 -17.59 13.26
CA ARG A 301 -7.76 -18.21 13.68
C ARG A 301 -8.66 -18.63 12.51
N ALA A 302 -8.24 -18.38 11.26
CA ALA A 302 -9.04 -18.67 10.08
C ALA A 302 -9.29 -20.19 9.90
N GLN A 303 -10.44 -20.52 9.31
CA GLN A 303 -10.84 -21.92 9.04
C GLN A 303 -9.95 -22.65 8.03
N ASP A 304 -9.40 -21.93 7.06
CA ASP A 304 -8.65 -22.49 5.95
C ASP A 304 -7.45 -21.64 5.54
N LEU A 305 -6.59 -22.24 4.72
CA LEU A 305 -5.37 -21.60 4.22
C LEU A 305 -5.68 -20.35 3.39
N ALA A 306 -6.78 -20.34 2.64
CA ALA A 306 -7.17 -19.15 1.87
C ALA A 306 -7.44 -17.95 2.78
N GLY A 307 -8.17 -18.15 3.90
CA GLY A 307 -8.37 -17.12 4.91
C GLY A 307 -7.06 -16.66 5.56
N GLN A 308 -6.13 -17.59 5.84
CA GLN A 308 -4.79 -17.25 6.36
C GLN A 308 -4.00 -16.36 5.38
N ILE A 309 -3.98 -16.71 4.10
CA ILE A 309 -3.28 -15.95 3.06
C ILE A 309 -3.92 -14.58 2.85
N ILE A 310 -5.26 -14.47 2.85
CA ILE A 310 -5.94 -13.16 2.74
C ILE A 310 -5.52 -12.24 3.89
N CYS A 311 -5.66 -12.72 5.12
CA CYS A 311 -5.35 -11.93 6.31
C CYS A 311 -3.87 -11.53 6.38
N GLY A 312 -2.96 -12.48 6.15
CA GLY A 312 -1.53 -12.20 6.10
C GLY A 312 -1.14 -11.30 4.91
N GLY A 313 -1.80 -11.46 3.76
CA GLY A 313 -1.58 -10.63 2.57
C GLY A 313 -2.01 -9.18 2.77
N VAL A 314 -3.18 -8.94 3.37
CA VAL A 314 -3.64 -7.58 3.72
C VAL A 314 -2.75 -6.97 4.80
N ALA A 315 -2.35 -7.73 5.81
CA ALA A 315 -1.39 -7.30 6.82
C ALA A 315 -0.04 -6.89 6.20
N ALA A 316 0.48 -7.73 5.30
CA ALA A 316 1.73 -7.48 4.58
C ALA A 316 1.64 -6.25 3.67
N LEU A 317 0.52 -6.09 2.96
CA LEU A 317 0.28 -4.92 2.12
C LEU A 317 0.36 -3.62 2.93
N ILE A 318 -0.35 -3.56 4.06
CA ILE A 318 -0.35 -2.39 4.96
C ILE A 318 1.06 -2.17 5.51
N GLY A 319 1.75 -3.22 5.96
CA GLY A 319 3.11 -3.14 6.48
C GLY A 319 4.13 -2.64 5.46
N ILE A 320 4.14 -3.22 4.26
CA ILE A 320 5.06 -2.85 3.17
C ILE A 320 4.84 -1.39 2.75
N GLN A 321 3.59 -0.98 2.53
CA GLN A 321 3.29 0.41 2.14
C GLN A 321 3.67 1.41 3.23
N SER A 322 3.35 1.10 4.48
CA SER A 322 3.70 1.95 5.62
C SER A 322 5.21 2.09 5.77
N PHE A 323 5.93 0.98 5.68
CA PHE A 323 7.39 0.96 5.75
C PHE A 323 8.01 1.80 4.63
N ILE A 324 7.58 1.61 3.37
CA ILE A 324 8.11 2.38 2.24
C ILE A 324 7.82 3.88 2.41
N ASN A 325 6.58 4.26 2.71
CA ASN A 325 6.21 5.68 2.85
C ASN A 325 6.99 6.37 3.98
N ILE A 326 7.04 5.76 5.16
CA ILE A 326 7.75 6.34 6.31
C ILE A 326 9.26 6.39 6.02
N SER A 327 9.82 5.37 5.35
CA SER A 327 11.24 5.36 4.94
C SER A 327 11.56 6.49 3.96
N VAL A 328 10.65 6.83 3.04
CA VAL A 328 10.79 7.99 2.17
C VAL A 328 10.77 9.29 2.97
N ALA A 329 9.77 9.45 3.83
CA ALA A 329 9.58 10.68 4.60
C ALA A 329 10.76 10.98 5.55
N THR A 330 11.43 9.93 6.04
CA THR A 330 12.58 9.99 6.96
C THR A 330 13.95 9.94 6.28
N GLY A 331 14.01 9.78 4.95
CA GLY A 331 15.27 9.75 4.20
C GLY A 331 15.95 8.37 4.08
N ILE A 332 15.39 7.32 4.68
CA ILE A 332 15.94 5.95 4.63
C ILE A 332 15.91 5.42 3.19
N PHE A 333 14.82 5.64 2.45
CA PHE A 333 14.65 5.22 1.05
C PHE A 333 14.52 6.42 0.10
N PRO A 334 14.89 6.27 -1.19
CA PRO A 334 14.68 7.32 -2.19
C PRO A 334 13.18 7.62 -2.36
N ASN A 335 12.84 8.84 -2.78
CA ASN A 335 11.45 9.27 -2.94
C ASN A 335 10.63 8.32 -3.86
N THR A 336 9.71 7.58 -3.23
CA THR A 336 8.80 6.63 -3.85
C THR A 336 7.37 7.03 -3.50
N GLY A 337 6.59 7.43 -4.52
CA GLY A 337 5.25 8.01 -4.35
C GLY A 337 4.17 6.99 -3.99
N ILE A 338 4.34 6.31 -2.85
CA ILE A 338 3.37 5.37 -2.27
C ILE A 338 2.65 6.07 -1.14
N SER A 339 1.32 6.00 -1.14
CA SER A 339 0.47 6.53 -0.09
C SER A 339 0.61 5.76 1.23
N LEU A 340 0.64 6.46 2.36
CA LEU A 340 0.53 5.87 3.70
C LEU A 340 -0.88 5.30 3.91
N PRO A 341 -1.03 4.00 4.27
CA PRO A 341 -2.33 3.37 4.40
C PRO A 341 -3.27 4.11 5.35
N PHE A 342 -4.52 4.35 4.92
CA PHE A 342 -5.59 5.04 5.66
C PHE A 342 -5.34 6.51 6.04
N VAL A 343 -4.12 7.02 5.88
CA VAL A 343 -3.74 8.37 6.28
C VAL A 343 -3.65 9.31 5.08
N SER A 344 -2.87 8.93 4.07
CA SER A 344 -2.65 9.75 2.87
C SER A 344 -3.94 9.97 2.08
N TYR A 345 -4.00 11.09 1.37
CA TYR A 345 -5.04 11.35 0.40
C TYR A 345 -4.95 10.37 -0.78
N GLY A 346 -6.10 9.81 -1.15
CA GLY A 346 -6.22 8.92 -2.30
C GLY A 346 -7.51 8.12 -2.23
N LEU A 347 -8.54 8.57 -2.96
CA LEU A 347 -9.88 7.97 -2.89
C LEU A 347 -9.86 6.48 -3.27
N SER A 348 -9.20 6.11 -4.39
CA SER A 348 -9.06 4.71 -4.80
C SER A 348 -8.27 3.88 -3.80
N SER A 349 -7.16 4.44 -3.28
CA SER A 349 -6.27 3.76 -2.33
C SER A 349 -7.00 3.44 -1.02
N ILE A 350 -7.67 4.43 -0.43
CA ILE A 350 -8.43 4.29 0.81
C ILE A 350 -9.55 3.27 0.65
N VAL A 351 -10.39 3.41 -0.39
CA VAL A 351 -11.50 2.47 -0.62
C VAL A 351 -10.99 1.05 -0.86
N SER A 352 -9.87 0.89 -1.57
CA SER A 352 -9.23 -0.41 -1.79
C SER A 352 -8.75 -1.02 -0.47
N LEU A 353 -8.04 -0.26 0.36
CA LEU A 353 -7.57 -0.74 1.67
C LEU A 353 -8.73 -1.13 2.59
N PHE A 354 -9.79 -0.32 2.66
CA PHE A 354 -11.01 -0.65 3.40
C PHE A 354 -11.71 -1.90 2.87
N SER A 355 -11.71 -2.12 1.55
CA SER A 355 -12.24 -3.37 0.96
C SER A 355 -11.44 -4.59 1.45
N GLY A 356 -10.11 -4.48 1.53
CA GLY A 356 -9.23 -5.51 2.07
C GLY A 356 -9.54 -5.84 3.53
N ILE A 357 -9.70 -4.80 4.37
CA ILE A 357 -10.15 -4.96 5.77
C ILE A 357 -11.53 -5.61 5.84
N GLY A 358 -12.46 -5.25 4.95
CA GLY A 358 -13.78 -5.87 4.86
C GLY A 358 -13.69 -7.38 4.67
N VAL A 359 -12.84 -7.84 3.74
CA VAL A 359 -12.63 -9.29 3.54
C VAL A 359 -11.98 -9.93 4.77
N VAL A 360 -11.01 -9.28 5.42
CA VAL A 360 -10.39 -9.77 6.67
C VAL A 360 -11.44 -9.94 7.78
N LEU A 361 -12.35 -8.99 7.93
CA LEU A 361 -13.47 -9.10 8.88
C LEU A 361 -14.39 -10.29 8.54
N ASN A 362 -14.67 -10.53 7.25
CA ASN A 362 -15.46 -11.70 6.85
C ASN A 362 -14.77 -13.03 7.17
N VAL A 363 -13.45 -13.11 7.03
CA VAL A 363 -12.65 -14.27 7.46
C VAL A 363 -12.78 -14.45 8.99
N GLY A 364 -12.69 -13.36 9.76
CA GLY A 364 -12.83 -13.39 11.22
C GLY A 364 -14.19 -13.82 11.73
N LEU A 365 -15.27 -13.59 10.97
CA LEU A 365 -16.62 -14.10 11.27
C LEU A 365 -16.76 -15.62 11.07
N GLN A 366 -15.79 -16.24 10.41
CA GLN A 366 -15.75 -17.67 10.11
C GLN A 366 -14.51 -18.31 10.78
N PRO A 367 -14.36 -18.25 12.12
CA PRO A 367 -13.20 -18.82 12.79
C PRO A 367 -13.26 -20.35 12.76
N LYS A 368 -12.09 -20.98 12.87
CA LYS A 368 -12.00 -22.44 13.00
C LYS A 368 -12.83 -22.86 14.22
N LYS A 369 -13.89 -23.65 14.02
CA LYS A 369 -14.58 -24.29 15.15
C LYS A 369 -13.57 -25.27 15.76
N TYR A 370 -13.20 -25.06 17.02
CA TYR A 370 -12.45 -26.08 17.77
C TYR A 370 -13.24 -27.39 17.64
N GLN A 371 -12.59 -28.42 17.07
CA GLN A 371 -13.05 -29.80 17.18
C GLN A 371 -12.62 -30.34 18.54
#